data_AF-A0A6G4UDW8-F1
#
_entry.id   AF-A0A6G4UDW8-F1
#
_cell.length_a   1.000
_cell.length_b   1.000
_cell.length_c   1.000
_cell.angle_alpha   90.00
_cell.angle_beta   90.00
_cell.angle_gamma   90.00
#
_symmetry.space_group_name_H-M   'P 1'
#
loop_
_entity.id
_entity.type
_entity.pdbx_description
1 polymer ?
#
loop_
_entity_poly.entity_id
_entity_poly.type
_entity_poly.pdbx_seq_one_letter_code
_entity_poly.pdbx_strand_id
1 'polypeptide(L)'
;MPSAPSRRSLLAGSAAALSTPLLTNSSAAAATADATTRTVTPGADVAAQQGWSMLRGRKVGVVSNPTGVLRSTAHVVDSMAAQKELNIVGVFGPEHG
;
A
#
# COMPACT_ATOMS: atom_id res chain seq x y z
N MET A 1 18.07 27.52 -14.19
CA MET A 1 17.18 26.43 -13.73
C MET A 1 15.74 26.92 -13.80
N PRO A 2 15.01 26.72 -14.91
CA PRO A 2 13.64 27.22 -15.04
C PRO A 2 12.66 26.33 -14.24
N SER A 3 11.91 26.95 -13.34
CA SER A 3 10.86 26.32 -12.53
C SER A 3 9.75 25.74 -13.39
N ALA A 4 9.33 24.50 -13.10
CA ALA A 4 8.25 23.84 -13.81
C ALA A 4 6.91 24.59 -13.63
N PRO A 5 6.07 24.68 -14.67
CA PRO A 5 4.81 25.40 -14.58
C PRO A 5 3.82 24.70 -13.64
N SER A 6 3.21 25.49 -12.74
CA SER A 6 2.18 25.05 -11.81
C SER A 6 0.83 24.93 -12.49
N ARG A 7 0.05 23.89 -12.11
CA ARG A 7 -1.30 23.59 -12.63
C ARG A 7 -2.31 24.73 -12.49
N ARG A 8 -1.96 25.80 -11.76
CA ARG A 8 -2.77 26.99 -11.52
C ARG A 8 -2.77 28.00 -12.68
N SER A 9 -1.86 27.91 -13.64
CA SER A 9 -1.78 28.91 -14.73
C SER A 9 -2.66 28.63 -15.95
N LEU A 10 -3.47 27.56 -15.95
CA LEU A 10 -4.28 27.17 -17.11
C LEU A 10 -5.74 27.66 -17.09
N LEU A 11 -6.17 28.42 -16.09
CA LEU A 11 -7.53 28.96 -16.01
C LEU A 11 -7.54 30.50 -16.03
N ALA A 12 -7.06 31.09 -17.12
CA ALA A 12 -7.38 32.48 -17.47
C ALA A 12 -7.18 32.69 -18.98
N GLY A 13 -8.26 32.67 -19.76
CA GLY A 13 -8.18 32.84 -21.22
C GLY A 13 -9.56 32.91 -21.89
N SER A 14 -10.30 33.96 -21.56
CA SER A 14 -11.27 34.74 -22.37
C SER A 14 -12.07 34.11 -23.53
N ALA A 15 -13.38 34.36 -23.45
CA ALA A 15 -14.45 34.18 -24.43
C ALA A 15 -14.23 34.83 -25.81
N ALA A 16 -14.70 34.14 -26.86
CA ALA A 16 -15.15 34.73 -28.11
C ALA A 16 -16.39 33.96 -28.62
N ALA A 17 -17.48 34.69 -28.87
CA ALA A 17 -18.80 34.16 -29.19
C ALA A 17 -18.99 33.92 -30.70
N LEU A 18 -19.51 32.74 -31.08
CA LEU A 18 -20.22 32.52 -32.35
C LEU A 18 -21.37 31.51 -32.13
N SER A 19 -22.53 31.86 -32.67
CA SER A 19 -23.85 31.27 -32.43
C SER A 19 -24.11 30.03 -33.31
N THR A 20 -24.47 28.89 -32.71
CA THR A 20 -25.16 27.76 -33.38
C THR A 20 -26.08 27.03 -32.40
N PRO A 21 -27.35 26.73 -32.76
CA PRO A 21 -28.28 26.00 -31.91
C PRO A 21 -28.23 24.49 -32.22
N LEU A 22 -28.05 23.64 -31.20
CA LEU A 22 -28.94 22.53 -30.85
C LEU A 22 -28.37 21.86 -29.59
N LEU A 23 -29.18 21.93 -28.54
CA LEU A 23 -28.90 21.38 -27.22
C LEU A 23 -28.77 19.86 -27.32
N THR A 24 -27.55 19.33 -27.22
CA THR A 24 -27.35 17.95 -26.77
C THR A 24 -26.85 18.05 -25.33
N ASN A 25 -27.79 17.99 -24.39
CA ASN A 25 -27.49 17.77 -22.98
C ASN A 25 -27.03 16.31 -22.85
N SER A 26 -25.80 16.01 -23.29
CA SER A 26 -25.11 14.80 -22.86
C SER A 26 -24.81 14.95 -21.38
N SER A 27 -25.77 14.56 -20.55
CA SER A 27 -25.51 14.23 -19.15
C SER A 27 -24.60 13.02 -19.17
N ALA A 28 -23.29 13.27 -19.16
CA ALA A 28 -22.33 12.25 -18.80
C ALA A 28 -22.63 11.93 -17.34
N ALA A 29 -23.41 10.86 -17.11
CA ALA A 29 -23.52 10.27 -15.80
C ALA A 29 -22.10 9.92 -15.38
N ALA A 30 -21.51 10.77 -14.55
CA ALA A 30 -20.24 10.48 -13.93
C ALA A 30 -20.48 9.20 -13.14
N ALA A 31 -20.00 8.07 -13.66
CA ALA A 31 -19.92 6.86 -12.91
C ALA A 31 -19.03 7.20 -11.72
N THR A 32 -19.66 7.48 -10.57
CA THR A 32 -19.00 7.45 -9.28
C THR A 32 -18.60 6.00 -9.09
N ALA A 33 -17.46 5.61 -9.64
CA ALA A 33 -16.77 4.43 -9.20
C ALA A 33 -16.49 4.70 -7.72
N ASP A 34 -17.35 4.14 -6.86
CA ASP A 34 -17.11 4.07 -5.44
C ASP A 34 -15.83 3.25 -5.30
N ALA A 35 -14.69 3.95 -5.31
CA ALA A 35 -13.39 3.36 -5.11
C ALA A 35 -13.28 3.05 -3.63
N THR A 36 -14.09 2.09 -3.16
CA THR A 36 -14.01 1.58 -1.82
C THR A 36 -12.62 0.98 -1.69
N THR A 37 -11.72 1.69 -1.00
CA THR A 37 -10.35 1.24 -0.78
C THR A 37 -10.41 -0.07 0.00
N ARG A 38 -10.16 -1.18 -0.68
CA ARG A 38 -10.17 -2.49 -0.05
C ARG A 38 -8.98 -2.59 0.90
N THR A 39 -9.26 -2.58 2.20
CA THR A 39 -8.22 -2.76 3.21
C THR A 39 -7.77 -4.21 3.21
N VAL A 40 -6.46 -4.44 3.01
CA VAL A 40 -5.84 -5.76 3.09
C VAL A 40 -5.12 -5.89 4.42
N THR A 41 -5.26 -7.04 5.08
CA THR A 41 -4.44 -7.42 6.22
C THR A 41 -3.34 -8.36 5.75
N PRO A 42 -2.06 -7.95 5.80
CA PRO A 42 -0.93 -8.81 5.47
C PRO A 42 -0.94 -10.12 6.28
N GLY A 43 -0.47 -11.21 5.67
CA GLY A 43 -0.40 -12.51 6.33
C GLY A 43 0.47 -12.50 7.60
N ALA A 44 1.53 -11.68 7.61
CA ALA A 44 2.37 -11.49 8.80
C ALA A 44 1.59 -10.88 9.98
N ASP A 45 0.70 -9.91 9.72
CA ASP A 45 -0.16 -9.34 10.77
C ASP A 45 -1.17 -10.37 11.29
N VAL A 46 -1.73 -11.21 10.41
CA VAL A 46 -2.64 -12.29 10.82
C VAL A 46 -1.90 -13.33 11.67
N ALA A 47 -0.70 -13.74 11.25
CA ALA A 47 0.10 -14.71 11.99
C ALA A 47 0.58 -14.17 13.34
N ALA A 48 0.98 -12.90 13.41
CA ALA A 48 1.38 -12.24 14.65
C ALA A 48 0.20 -12.14 15.65
N GLN A 49 -1.01 -11.82 15.18
CA GLN A 49 -2.22 -11.82 16.03
C GLN A 49 -2.53 -13.21 16.61
N GLN A 50 -2.17 -14.26 15.88
CA GLN A 50 -2.31 -15.66 16.33
C GLN A 50 -1.08 -16.16 17.11
N GLY A 51 -0.18 -15.25 17.51
CA GLY A 51 1.02 -15.56 18.27
C GLY A 51 1.98 -16.50 17.54
N TRP A 52 2.00 -16.43 16.19
CA TRP A 52 2.82 -17.29 15.33
C TRP A 52 2.62 -18.80 15.56
N SER A 53 1.46 -19.19 16.11
CA SER A 53 1.18 -20.54 16.62
C SER A 53 1.39 -21.65 15.58
N MET A 54 1.14 -21.37 14.30
CA MET A 54 1.37 -22.31 13.19
C MET A 54 2.82 -22.77 13.02
N LEU A 55 3.79 -22.08 13.64
CA LEU A 55 5.23 -22.35 13.51
C LEU A 55 5.82 -23.11 14.72
N ARG A 56 5.03 -23.35 15.77
CA ARG A 56 5.50 -24.02 16.99
C ARG A 56 5.97 -25.44 16.73
N GLY A 57 7.04 -25.85 17.41
CA GLY A 57 7.64 -27.18 17.25
C GLY A 57 8.39 -27.39 15.93
N ARG A 58 8.60 -26.32 15.14
CA ARG A 58 9.34 -26.37 13.86
C ARG A 58 10.65 -25.59 13.99
N LYS A 59 11.68 -26.04 13.27
CA LYS A 59 12.86 -25.21 12.97
C LYS A 59 12.46 -24.23 11.87
N VAL A 60 12.53 -22.93 12.14
CA VAL A 60 12.04 -21.87 11.25
C VAL A 60 13.21 -21.08 10.69
N GLY A 61 13.36 -21.08 9.37
CA GLY A 61 14.18 -20.08 8.67
C GLY A 61 13.29 -18.93 8.22
N VAL A 62 13.72 -17.69 8.42
CA VAL A 62 12.97 -16.48 8.03
C VAL A 62 13.69 -15.78 6.88
N VAL A 63 13.03 -15.62 5.75
CA VAL A 63 13.53 -14.78 4.64
C VAL A 63 12.82 -13.44 4.72
N SER A 64 13.58 -12.36 4.86
CA SER A 64 12.99 -11.02 5.01
C SER A 64 13.94 -9.92 4.55
N ASN A 65 13.42 -8.70 4.43
CA ASN A 65 14.17 -7.49 4.11
C ASN A 65 13.63 -6.32 4.97
N PRO A 66 14.19 -5.10 4.89
CA PRO A 66 13.70 -3.98 5.70
C PRO A 66 12.21 -3.62 5.55
N THR A 67 11.52 -4.10 4.50
CA THR A 67 10.08 -3.89 4.31
C THR A 67 9.21 -4.88 5.10
N GLY A 68 9.80 -5.93 5.67
CA GLY A 68 9.14 -6.95 6.47
C GLY A 68 8.74 -6.45 7.86
N VAL A 69 7.88 -5.44 7.91
CA VAL A 69 7.35 -4.86 9.15
C VAL A 69 5.86 -5.15 9.31
N LEU A 70 5.44 -5.29 10.56
CA LEU A 70 4.03 -5.37 10.94
C LEU A 70 3.40 -3.97 10.92
N ARG A 71 2.07 -3.88 11.03
CA ARG A 71 1.37 -2.59 11.22
C ARG A 71 1.84 -1.83 12.47
N SER A 72 2.37 -2.53 13.46
CA SER A 72 2.99 -1.92 14.65
C SER A 72 4.38 -1.31 14.38
N THR A 73 4.87 -1.39 13.14
CA THR A 73 6.22 -1.02 12.71
C THR A 73 7.36 -1.90 13.26
N ALA A 74 7.04 -2.93 14.05
CA ALA A 74 8.00 -3.94 14.45
C ALA A 74 8.41 -4.81 13.25
N HIS A 75 9.69 -5.14 13.13
CA HIS A 75 10.15 -6.09 12.12
C HIS A 75 9.62 -7.50 12.43
N VAL A 76 9.29 -8.28 11.39
CA VAL A 76 8.71 -9.62 11.56
C VAL A 76 9.61 -10.55 12.37
N VAL A 77 10.93 -10.45 12.17
CA VAL A 77 11.92 -11.26 12.91
C VAL A 77 11.88 -10.94 14.40
N ASP A 78 11.77 -9.66 14.78
CA ASP A 78 11.73 -9.26 16.18
C ASP A 78 10.43 -9.71 16.86
N SER A 79 9.30 -9.58 16.16
CA SER A 79 8.00 -10.08 16.62
C SER A 79 8.01 -11.59 16.85
N MET A 80 8.66 -12.35 15.97
CA MET A 80 8.83 -13.79 16.13
C MET A 80 9.81 -14.13 17.26
N ALA A 81 10.94 -13.44 17.36
CA ALA A 81 11.96 -13.67 18.39
C ALA A 81 11.44 -13.40 19.81
N ALA A 82 10.43 -12.54 19.97
CA ALA A 82 9.74 -12.33 21.24
C ALA A 82 8.94 -13.55 21.72
N GLN A 83 8.61 -14.52 20.85
CA GLN A 83 7.92 -15.75 21.20
C GLN A 83 8.91 -16.86 21.57
N LYS A 84 8.94 -17.24 22.85
CA LYS A 84 9.91 -18.23 23.36
C LYS A 84 9.66 -19.66 22.83
N GLU A 85 8.45 -19.94 22.37
CA GLU A 85 8.06 -21.25 21.84
C GLU A 85 8.48 -21.47 20.39
N LEU A 86 9.03 -20.45 19.72
CA LEU A 86 9.53 -20.55 18.36
C LEU A 86 11.02 -20.88 18.33
N ASN A 87 11.40 -21.75 17.41
CA ASN A 87 12.80 -22.10 17.17
C ASN A 87 13.27 -21.51 15.84
N ILE A 88 13.69 -20.25 15.86
CA ILE A 88 14.26 -19.56 14.71
C ILE A 88 15.71 -20.02 14.54
N VAL A 89 16.01 -20.71 13.43
CA VAL A 89 17.33 -21.31 13.17
C VAL A 89 18.17 -20.51 12.17
N GLY A 90 17.60 -19.48 11.56
CA GLY A 90 18.30 -18.62 10.63
C GLY A 90 17.41 -17.49 10.09
N VAL A 91 18.04 -16.37 9.76
CA VAL A 91 17.41 -15.21 9.13
C VAL A 91 18.22 -14.87 7.89
N PHE A 92 17.55 -14.71 6.75
CA PHE A 92 18.17 -14.56 5.43
C PHE A 92 17.67 -13.28 4.76
N GLY A 93 18.61 -12.40 4.38
CA GLY A 93 18.35 -11.21 3.59
C GLY A 93 18.48 -11.51 2.09
N PRO A 94 17.55 -11.10 1.22
CA PRO A 94 17.66 -11.36 -0.22
C PRO A 94 18.75 -10.54 -0.91
N GLU A 95 19.19 -9.42 -0.32
CA GLU A 95 20.14 -8.49 -0.96
C GLU A 95 21.56 -8.59 -0.41
N HIS A 96 21.68 -9.08 0.82
CA HIS A 96 22.95 -9.43 1.42
C HIS A 96 22.71 -10.73 2.16
N GLY A 97 23.30 -11.81 1.63
CA GLY A 97 23.37 -13.11 2.29
C GLY A 97 24.19 -13.03 3.56
#